data_AF-A0A1A9T4I6-F1
#
_entry.id   AF-A0A1A9T4I6-F1
#
_cell.length_a   1.000
_cell.length_b   1.000
_cell.length_c   1.000
_cell.angle_alpha   90.00
_cell.angle_beta   90.00
_cell.angle_gamma   90.00
#
_symmetry.space_group_name_H-M   'P 1'
#
loop_
_entity.id
_entity.type
_entity.pdbx_description
1 polymer ?
#
loop_
_entity_poly.entity_id
_entity_poly.type
_entity_poly.pdbx_seq_one_letter_code
_entity_poly.pdbx_strand_id
1 'polypeptide(L)' 'MKCSSKEVEVIARAWEGGFTLQSNFYRDNAVTVALCASEGFITTKTSKGGFGNIWRPTPKGLHEVFTKTKHLKE' A
#
# COMPACT_ATOMS: atom_id res chain seq x y z
N MET A 1 4.44 -14.34 -6.79
CA MET A 1 5.31 -13.14 -6.82
C MET A 1 5.39 -12.61 -5.41
N LYS A 2 6.60 -12.36 -4.87
CA LYS A 2 6.78 -11.88 -3.49
C LYS A 2 6.96 -10.36 -3.52
N CYS A 3 6.24 -9.65 -2.66
CA CYS A 3 6.42 -8.21 -2.41
C CYS A 3 7.89 -7.91 -1.98
N SER A 4 8.40 -6.70 -2.16
CA SER A 4 9.74 -6.21 -1.75
C SER A 4 9.68 -5.48 -0.40
N SER A 5 10.80 -5.02 0.17
CA SER A 5 10.77 -4.28 1.44
C SER A 5 10.13 -2.90 1.30
N LYS A 6 10.34 -2.21 0.17
CA LYS A 6 9.74 -0.89 -0.09
C LYS A 6 8.24 -0.97 -0.31
N GLU A 7 7.77 -2.01 -0.98
CA GLU A 7 6.32 -2.21 -1.16
C GLU A 7 5.63 -2.48 0.18
N VAL A 8 6.24 -3.26 1.08
CA VAL A 8 5.74 -3.45 2.46
C VAL A 8 5.62 -2.12 3.18
N GLU A 9 6.62 -1.24 3.08
CA GLU A 9 6.60 0.09 3.71
C GLU A 9 5.44 0.94 3.18
N VAL A 10 5.24 0.99 1.86
CA VAL A 10 4.11 1.71 1.24
C VAL A 10 2.76 1.14 1.70
N ILE A 11 2.62 -0.18 1.76
CA ILE A 11 1.37 -0.82 2.19
C ILE A 11 1.11 -0.59 3.68
N ALA A 12 2.15 -0.70 4.53
CA ALA A 12 2.07 -0.42 5.95
C ALA A 12 1.67 1.05 6.19
N ARG A 13 2.30 1.99 5.47
CA ARG A 13 1.95 3.41 5.57
C ARG A 13 0.52 3.71 5.12
N ALA A 14 0.01 2.98 4.12
CA ALA A 14 -1.39 3.06 3.73
C ALA A 14 -2.34 2.54 4.83
N TRP A 15 -1.92 1.53 5.59
CA TRP A 15 -2.71 0.92 6.66
C TRP A 15 -2.82 1.80 7.92
N GLU A 16 -1.72 2.42 8.36
CA GLU A 16 -1.66 3.21 9.61
C GLU A 16 -2.65 4.39 9.66
N GLY A 17 -2.98 4.95 8.50
CA GLY A 17 -3.93 6.06 8.41
C GLY A 17 -4.26 6.47 6.97
N GLY A 18 -3.66 5.80 5.99
CA GLY A 18 -3.65 6.23 4.61
C GLY A 18 -2.67 7.39 4.38
N PHE A 19 -2.40 7.66 3.11
CA PHE A 19 -1.69 8.86 2.68
C PHE A 19 -2.38 9.44 1.45
N THR A 20 -2.36 10.76 1.32
CA THR A 20 -3.05 11.43 0.23
C THR A 20 -2.28 11.33 -1.08
N LEU A 21 -3.02 11.38 -2.19
CA LEU A 21 -2.46 11.69 -3.51
C LEU A 21 -1.60 12.95 -3.40
N GLN A 22 -0.44 12.93 -4.07
CA GLN A 22 0.49 14.06 -4.14
C GLN A 22 1.09 14.52 -2.80
N SER A 23 0.91 13.78 -1.70
CA SER A 23 1.69 13.98 -0.47
C SER A 23 3.19 13.82 -0.75
N ASN A 24 4.05 14.38 0.12
CA ASN A 24 5.51 14.21 -0.01
C ASN A 24 5.87 12.72 -0.03
N PHE A 25 5.25 11.91 0.85
CA PHE A 25 5.43 10.46 0.85
C PHE A 25 5.10 9.81 -0.50
N TYR A 26 3.99 10.21 -1.13
CA TYR A 26 3.64 9.73 -2.48
C TYR A 26 4.71 10.14 -3.51
N ARG A 27 5.20 11.37 -3.48
CA ARG A 27 6.18 11.89 -4.45
C ARG A 27 7.51 11.15 -4.32
N ASP A 28 7.98 10.95 -3.10
CA ASP A 28 9.24 10.26 -2.80
C ASP A 28 9.19 8.76 -3.14
N ASN A 29 7.98 8.17 -3.18
CA ASN A 29 7.76 6.75 -3.43
C ASN A 29 6.92 6.46 -4.69
N ALA A 30 6.82 7.41 -5.63
CA ALA A 30 5.83 7.37 -6.70
C ALA A 30 5.86 6.06 -7.52
N VAL A 31 7.05 5.56 -7.83
CA VAL A 31 7.25 4.29 -8.55
C VAL A 31 6.72 3.11 -7.74
N THR A 32 7.09 3.01 -6.46
CA THR A 32 6.64 1.94 -5.57
C THR A 32 5.12 2.00 -5.36
N VAL A 33 4.55 3.19 -5.22
CA VAL A 33 3.09 3.37 -5.11
C VAL A 33 2.39 2.88 -6.38
N ALA A 34 2.91 3.22 -7.55
CA ALA A 34 2.36 2.77 -8.83
C ALA A 34 2.41 1.23 -8.97
N LEU A 35 3.52 0.61 -8.57
CA LEU A 35 3.66 -0.85 -8.51
C LEU A 35 2.62 -1.47 -7.55
N CYS A 36 2.55 -0.98 -6.30
CA CYS A 36 1.59 -1.48 -5.31
C CYS A 36 0.14 -1.33 -5.78
N ALA A 37 -0.20 -0.24 -6.49
CA ALA A 37 -1.52 -0.04 -7.04
C ALA A 37 -1.82 -1.01 -8.19
N SER A 38 -0.86 -1.22 -9.10
CA SER A 38 -0.99 -2.12 -10.25
C SER A 38 -1.12 -3.58 -9.82
N GLU A 39 -0.40 -3.97 -8.76
CA GLU A 39 -0.51 -5.29 -8.13
C GLU A 39 -1.77 -5.45 -7.27
N GLY A 40 -2.55 -4.39 -7.07
CA GLY A 40 -3.77 -4.41 -6.28
C GLY A 40 -3.53 -4.53 -4.77
N PHE A 41 -2.35 -4.14 -4.27
CA PHE A 41 -2.04 -4.09 -2.84
C PHE A 41 -2.61 -2.85 -2.14
N ILE A 42 -2.72 -1.75 -2.87
CA ILE A 42 -3.36 -0.51 -2.41
C ILE A 42 -4.38 -0.01 -3.42
N THR A 43 -5.31 0.82 -2.97
CA THR A 43 -6.35 1.41 -3.82
C THR A 43 -6.82 2.73 -3.25
N THR A 44 -7.32 3.60 -4.12
CA THR A 44 -8.10 4.79 -3.74
C THR A 44 -9.61 4.55 -3.91
N LYS A 45 -10.02 3.35 -4.33
CA LYS A 45 -11.44 3.00 -4.49
C LYS A 45 -12.13 3.08 -3.13
N THR A 46 -13.26 3.77 -3.10
CA THR A 46 -14.08 3.97 -1.91
C THR A 46 -15.26 3.00 -1.94
N SER A 47 -15.85 2.73 -0.76
CA SER A 47 -17.05 1.90 -0.63
C SER A 47 -18.27 2.47 -1.38
N LYS A 48 -18.26 3.77 -1.70
CA LYS A 48 -19.34 4.47 -2.41
C LYS A 48 -19.27 4.35 -3.94
N GLY A 49 -18.40 3.47 -4.48
CA GLY A 49 -18.35 3.20 -5.92
C GLY A 49 -17.53 4.19 -6.75
N GLY A 50 -16.68 5.00 -6.12
CA GLY A 50 -15.78 5.96 -6.80
C GLY A 50 -14.34 5.88 -6.29
N PHE A 51 -13.51 6.84 -6.68
CA PHE A 51 -12.12 6.97 -6.22
C PHE A 51 -11.96 8.23 -5.38
N GLY A 52 -11.32 8.09 -4.22
CA GLY A 52 -10.96 9.20 -3.34
C GLY A 52 -9.53 9.67 -3.59
N ASN A 53 -9.04 10.52 -2.70
CA ASN A 53 -7.66 11.01 -2.74
C ASN A 53 -6.75 10.36 -1.69
N ILE A 54 -7.19 9.32 -0.98
CA ILE A 54 -6.39 8.62 0.04
C ILE A 54 -6.09 7.20 -0.44
N TRP A 55 -4.82 6.84 -0.47
CA TRP A 55 -4.38 5.46 -0.65
C TRP A 55 -4.68 4.65 0.60
N ARG A 56 -5.36 3.51 0.40
CA ARG A 56 -5.72 2.53 1.44
C ARG A 56 -5.23 1.14 1.02
N PRO A 57 -4.89 0.25 1.96
CA PRO A 57 -4.51 -1.11 1.62
C PRO A 57 -5.76 -1.90 1.20
N THR A 58 -5.55 -2.87 0.32
CA THR A 58 -6.54 -3.92 0.04
C THR A 58 -6.31 -5.11 0.99
N PRO A 59 -7.26 -6.05 1.11
CA PRO A 59 -7.02 -7.30 1.82
C PRO A 59 -5.78 -8.06 1.32
N LYS A 60 -5.53 -8.02 -0.01
CA LYS A 60 -4.33 -8.61 -0.63
C LYS A 60 -3.05 -7.93 -0.12
N GLY A 61 -3.02 -6.60 -0.07
CA GLY A 61 -1.87 -5.85 0.45
C GLY A 61 -1.60 -6.16 1.92
N LEU A 62 -2.64 -6.20 2.76
CA LEU A 62 -2.49 -6.53 4.18
C LEU A 62 -1.91 -7.94 4.37
N HIS A 63 -2.36 -8.91 3.59
CA HIS A 63 -1.82 -10.28 3.62
C HIS A 63 -0.30 -10.31 3.37
N GLU A 64 0.19 -9.57 2.38
CA GLU A 64 1.62 -9.48 2.07
C GLU A 64 2.42 -8.85 3.22
N VAL A 65 1.87 -7.85 3.90
CA VAL A 65 2.50 -7.27 5.10
C VAL A 65 2.58 -8.33 6.20
N PHE A 66 1.47 -8.96 6.58
CA PHE A 66 1.44 -9.91 7.70
C PHE A 66 2.29 -11.17 7.49
N THR A 67 2.34 -11.69 6.26
CA THR A 67 3.16 -12.87 5.96
C THR A 67 4.66 -12.57 6.08
N LYS A 68 5.10 -11.38 5.67
CA LYS A 68 6.50 -10.97 5.80
C LYS A 68 6.91 -10.56 7.20
N THR A 69 6.04 -9.89 7.97
CA THR A 69 6.37 -9.49 9.35
C THR A 69 6.57 -10.71 10.25
N LYS A 70 5.96 -11.86 9.92
CA LYS A 70 6.23 -13.14 10.60
C LYS A 70 7.63 -13.70 10.32
N HIS A 71 8.19 -13.47 9.14
CA HIS A 71 9.52 -13.98 8.75
C HIS A 71 10.69 -13.09 9.20
N LEU A 72 10.41 -11.96 9.87
CA LEU A 72 11.41 -11.05 10.43
C LEU A 72 11.57 -11.20 11.96
N LYS A 73 10.76 -12.08 12.58
CA LYS A 73 10.76 -12.32 14.02
C LYS A 73 11.18 -13.77 14.38
N GLU A 74 11.63 -14.53 13.40
CA GLU A 74 12.25 -15.85 13.52
C GLU A 74 13.68 -15.77 13.00
#